data_AF-A0A9W6BK87-F1
#
_entry.id   AF-A0A9W6BK87-F1
#
_cell.length_a   1.000
_cell.length_b   1.000
_cell.length_c   1.000
_cell.angle_alpha   90.00
_cell.angle_beta   90.00
_cell.angle_gamma   90.00
#
_symmetry.space_group_name_H-M   'P 1'
#
loop_
_entity.id
_entity.type
_entity.pdbx_description
1 polymer ?
#
loop_
_entity_poly.entity_id
_entity_poly.type
_entity_poly.pdbx_seq_one_letter_code
_entity_poly.pdbx_strand_id
1 'polypeptide(L)'
;MLSSSLRLGCLGTRQLALTSRSRSGCPGRQGQLQAAVSRPGGRHMAGPHRPGLATSASAARLEGHSWLPKELGIRLPEHCQVPPATLPLLHQVLEHYAERTPGLRTVVEGVMRPRYGAGTEAARELGHDHFAFRTFGVPGLGISSLERILVPLGYQRMDDPEAPLTFPGKKLVATWFTPTDPRVRAVLPRVFVSEIQVERLSDAAQGVIRGATAWAAATAAAAGGEEAVTVQVLTALLTGTAPWPRPTLEQYELLLRESEYAAWVLAHGYSLNHTALALHRLPRGVGHNLDMNDFVRHLEGAGMAMNAEGGLVKVSPDGLLLQCSVVADRRPFDFACGQRRDIAAAYVEFVKRLRLPRFAELRAEELREEHLREGFEVGNADRIFESTTLAAH
;
A
#
# COMPACT_ATOMS: atom_id res chain seq x y z
N MET A 1 18.71 -13.36 57.07
CA MET A 1 19.39 -12.47 58.03
C MET A 1 20.80 -12.24 57.50
N LEU A 2 21.19 -10.98 57.33
CA LEU A 2 22.56 -10.40 57.31
C LEU A 2 23.60 -11.12 56.41
N SER A 3 24.46 -10.50 55.61
CA SER A 3 24.85 -9.13 55.29
C SER A 3 26.21 -9.35 54.65
N SER A 4 26.43 -9.00 53.39
CA SER A 4 27.80 -8.93 52.86
C SER A 4 27.87 -7.85 51.81
N SER A 5 28.54 -6.78 52.22
CA SER A 5 28.69 -5.50 51.57
C SER A 5 29.49 -5.60 50.27
N LEU A 6 28.92 -5.05 49.19
CA LEU A 6 29.63 -4.67 47.97
C LEU A 6 30.35 -3.33 48.19
N ARG A 7 31.68 -3.32 48.06
CA ARG A 7 32.47 -2.09 47.92
C ARG A 7 32.62 -1.74 46.44
N LEU A 8 32.37 -0.47 46.16
CA LEU A 8 32.62 0.21 44.89
C LEU A 8 34.11 0.16 44.51
N GLY A 9 34.38 -0.07 43.23
CA GLY A 9 35.64 0.24 42.56
C GLY A 9 35.36 1.03 41.28
N CYS A 10 35.56 2.35 41.33
CA CYS A 10 35.63 3.22 40.15
C CYS A 10 36.93 2.94 39.38
N LEU A 11 36.84 2.65 38.08
CA LEU A 11 37.96 2.82 37.15
C LEU A 11 37.47 3.20 35.74
N GLY A 12 37.85 4.41 35.34
CA GLY A 12 38.52 4.65 34.07
C GLY A 12 37.70 4.65 32.79
N THR A 13 37.26 5.84 32.39
CA THR A 13 36.95 6.23 31.01
C THR A 13 38.08 5.88 30.04
N ARG A 14 37.78 5.14 28.96
CA ARG A 14 38.57 5.15 27.72
C ARG A 14 37.66 5.21 26.50
N GLN A 15 37.67 6.38 25.88
CA GLN A 15 37.01 6.72 24.64
C GLN A 15 37.90 6.21 23.49
N LEU A 16 37.45 5.17 22.78
CA LEU A 16 38.12 4.66 21.59
C LEU A 16 37.46 5.28 20.35
N ALA A 17 38.15 6.27 19.77
CA ALA A 17 37.84 6.82 18.47
C ALA A 17 38.31 5.84 17.38
N LEU A 18 37.36 5.15 16.76
CA LEU A 18 37.61 4.38 15.54
C LEU A 18 37.53 5.32 14.33
N THR A 19 38.66 5.52 13.68
CA THR A 19 38.76 6.19 12.39
C THR A 19 38.65 5.13 11.29
N SER A 20 37.52 5.07 10.60
CA SER A 20 37.39 4.30 9.36
C SER A 20 37.55 5.23 8.16
N ARG A 21 38.68 5.09 7.45
CA ARG A 21 38.83 5.59 6.08
C ARG A 21 38.31 4.52 5.13
N SER A 22 37.19 4.76 4.47
CA SER A 22 36.86 4.09 3.21
C SER A 22 36.82 5.13 2.09
N ARG A 23 37.76 5.00 1.15
CA ARG A 23 37.76 5.72 -0.13
C ARG A 23 37.23 4.77 -1.19
N SER A 24 36.11 5.11 -1.81
CA SER A 24 35.71 4.62 -3.13
C SER A 24 35.06 5.78 -3.87
N GLY A 25 35.84 6.45 -4.72
CA GLY A 25 35.39 7.57 -5.53
C GLY A 25 34.92 7.12 -6.91
N CYS A 26 33.95 7.83 -7.46
CA CYS A 26 33.69 7.95 -8.90
C CYS A 26 33.84 9.44 -9.30
N PRO A 27 34.28 9.76 -10.53
CA PRO A 27 34.90 11.04 -10.83
C PRO A 27 33.86 12.14 -11.13
N GLY A 28 33.97 13.26 -10.42
CA GLY A 28 33.27 14.50 -10.71
C GLY A 28 34.13 15.43 -11.59
N ARG A 29 33.51 15.97 -12.64
CA ARG A 29 34.06 16.98 -13.55
C ARG A 29 34.45 18.26 -12.79
N GLN A 30 35.68 18.73 -13.02
CA GLN A 30 36.17 20.03 -12.56
C GLN A 30 35.68 21.15 -13.49
N GLY A 31 35.02 22.15 -12.93
CA GLY A 31 34.80 23.46 -13.55
C GLY A 31 35.37 24.53 -12.62
N GLN A 32 36.45 25.18 -13.06
CA GLN A 32 37.10 26.31 -12.39
C GLN A 32 36.22 27.56 -12.45
N LEU A 33 36.19 28.34 -11.38
CA LEU A 33 35.99 29.79 -11.46
C LEU A 33 36.71 30.48 -10.30
N GLN A 34 37.54 31.45 -10.70
CA GLN A 34 38.49 32.19 -9.87
C GLN A 34 37.79 33.20 -8.95
N ALA A 35 38.39 33.40 -7.79
CA ALA A 35 38.05 34.46 -6.84
C ALA A 35 38.81 35.76 -7.18
N ALA A 36 38.13 36.90 -7.07
CA ALA A 36 38.76 38.21 -6.99
C ALA A 36 38.18 38.97 -5.78
N VAL A 37 39.07 39.52 -4.97
CA VAL A 37 38.82 40.26 -3.73
C VAL A 37 38.83 41.76 -4.02
N SER A 38 37.90 42.52 -3.43
CA SER A 38 38.06 43.95 -3.12
C SER A 38 37.04 44.40 -2.04
N ARG A 39 37.50 45.16 -1.03
CA ARG A 39 36.74 45.83 0.06
C ARG A 39 36.76 47.38 -0.17
N PRO A 40 36.20 48.24 0.71
CA PRO A 40 34.80 48.40 1.14
C PRO A 40 34.31 49.87 1.01
N GLY A 41 33.00 50.16 1.15
CA GLY A 41 32.53 51.53 1.40
C GLY A 41 31.02 51.78 1.29
N GLY A 42 30.40 52.20 2.41
CA GLY A 42 29.48 53.35 2.49
C GLY A 42 28.02 53.27 1.98
N ARG A 43 27.10 53.15 2.96
CA ARG A 43 25.77 53.81 3.15
C ARG A 43 24.58 53.61 2.16
N HIS A 44 23.48 53.14 2.78
CA HIS A 44 22.03 53.31 2.54
C HIS A 44 21.48 53.68 1.15
N MET A 45 20.55 52.84 0.65
CA MET A 45 19.22 53.22 0.10
C MET A 45 18.35 51.95 -0.12
N ALA A 46 17.04 52.14 -0.15
CA ALA A 46 15.98 51.12 -0.02
C ALA A 46 15.57 50.39 -1.33
N GLY A 47 15.20 49.10 -1.20
CA GLY A 47 14.29 48.30 -2.06
C GLY A 47 14.80 47.86 -3.46
N PRO A 48 14.20 46.83 -4.12
CA PRO A 48 13.13 45.93 -3.69
C PRO A 48 13.51 44.42 -3.72
N HIS A 49 12.58 43.62 -3.19
CA HIS A 49 12.48 42.16 -3.14
C HIS A 49 13.22 41.33 -4.20
N ARG A 50 14.03 40.37 -3.74
CA ARG A 50 14.33 39.11 -4.46
C ARG A 50 13.51 37.99 -3.81
N PRO A 51 12.71 37.20 -4.55
CA PRO A 51 12.13 35.99 -3.99
C PRO A 51 13.24 34.94 -3.85
N GLY A 52 13.35 34.38 -2.65
CA GLY A 52 14.23 33.23 -2.40
C GLY A 52 13.78 32.02 -3.21
N LEU A 53 14.74 31.18 -3.60
CA LEU A 53 14.47 29.83 -4.07
C LEU A 53 13.72 29.08 -2.96
N ALA A 54 12.40 28.99 -3.10
CA ALA A 54 11.59 28.03 -2.37
C ALA A 54 11.81 26.65 -3.02
N THR A 55 12.29 25.70 -2.23
CA THR A 55 12.22 24.28 -2.53
C THR A 55 10.74 23.89 -2.66
N SER A 56 10.26 23.83 -3.90
CA SER A 56 8.88 23.52 -4.25
C SER A 56 8.60 22.02 -4.06
N ALA A 57 8.34 21.61 -2.82
CA ALA A 57 7.67 20.33 -2.56
C ALA A 57 7.00 20.22 -1.18
N SER A 58 7.28 21.08 -0.18
CA SER A 58 6.74 20.86 1.17
C SER A 58 5.89 21.99 1.75
N ALA A 59 5.46 22.97 0.95
CA ALA A 59 4.72 24.15 1.43
C ALA A 59 3.35 24.36 0.76
N ALA A 60 2.72 23.28 0.28
CA ALA A 60 1.36 23.30 -0.28
C ALA A 60 0.31 22.64 0.64
N ARG A 61 0.64 22.34 1.90
CA ARG A 61 -0.36 22.00 2.92
C ARG A 61 -0.71 23.26 3.68
N LEU A 62 -1.77 23.96 3.25
CA LEU A 62 -2.57 24.86 4.10
C LEU A 62 -3.84 25.36 3.35
N GLU A 63 -4.45 24.51 2.51
CA GLU A 63 -5.88 24.56 2.17
C GLU A 63 -6.38 23.11 2.10
N GLY A 64 -7.40 22.77 2.89
CA GLY A 64 -7.81 21.40 3.21
C GLY A 64 -8.51 20.67 2.06
N HIS A 65 -7.76 20.24 1.06
CA HIS A 65 -8.26 19.36 0.00
C HIS A 65 -7.85 17.90 0.28
N SER A 66 -8.85 17.08 0.63
CA SER A 66 -8.72 15.62 0.67
C SER A 66 -8.41 15.09 -0.74
N TRP A 67 -7.49 14.13 -0.84
CA TRP A 67 -7.19 13.47 -2.11
C TRP A 67 -8.24 12.42 -2.43
N LEU A 68 -8.81 11.80 -1.39
CA LEU A 68 -9.83 10.78 -1.46
C LEU A 68 -11.16 11.34 -2.01
N PRO A 69 -11.70 10.78 -3.10
CA PRO A 69 -13.07 11.08 -3.52
C PRO A 69 -14.06 10.83 -2.37
N LYS A 70 -14.98 11.77 -2.12
CA LYS A 70 -15.91 11.72 -0.98
C LYS A 70 -16.79 10.46 -0.98
N GLU A 71 -17.02 9.89 -2.16
CA GLU A 71 -17.77 8.65 -2.40
C GLU A 71 -17.08 7.42 -1.82
N LEU A 72 -15.76 7.47 -1.60
CA LEU A 72 -14.95 6.39 -1.01
C LEU A 72 -14.73 6.57 0.49
N GLY A 73 -15.37 7.57 1.12
CA GLY A 73 -15.34 7.70 2.56
C GLY A 73 -16.12 6.57 3.24
N ILE A 74 -15.44 5.79 4.10
CA ILE A 74 -16.08 4.74 4.91
C ILE A 74 -16.87 5.38 6.05
N ARG A 75 -18.18 5.07 6.19
CA ARG A 75 -19.00 5.50 7.33
C ARG A 75 -19.69 4.30 7.97
N LEU A 76 -19.70 4.25 9.30
CA LEU A 76 -20.37 3.18 10.01
C LEU A 76 -21.88 3.43 10.10
N PRO A 77 -22.71 2.37 10.06
CA PRO A 77 -24.11 2.48 10.47
C PRO A 77 -24.22 2.97 11.91
N GLU A 78 -25.25 3.75 12.24
CA GLU A 78 -25.42 4.44 13.54
C GLU A 78 -25.30 3.53 14.77
N HIS A 79 -25.66 2.25 14.63
CA HIS A 79 -25.69 1.25 15.71
C HIS A 79 -24.47 0.30 15.68
N CYS A 80 -23.52 0.55 14.80
CA CYS A 80 -22.29 -0.24 14.70
C CYS A 80 -21.14 0.45 15.45
N GLN A 81 -20.34 -0.36 16.14
CA GLN A 81 -19.13 0.11 16.81
C GLN A 81 -17.94 -0.72 16.35
N VAL A 82 -16.81 -0.05 16.18
CA VAL A 82 -15.52 -0.66 15.87
C VAL A 82 -14.48 -0.06 16.83
N PRO A 83 -13.31 -0.69 17.01
CA PRO A 83 -12.25 -0.09 17.80
C PRO A 83 -11.96 1.36 17.32
N PRO A 84 -11.78 2.34 18.21
CA PRO A 84 -11.75 3.77 17.84
C PRO A 84 -10.72 4.15 16.77
N ALA A 85 -9.62 3.40 16.69
CA ALA A 85 -8.56 3.63 15.71
C ALA A 85 -8.88 3.09 14.30
N THR A 86 -9.93 2.28 14.12
CA THR A 86 -10.21 1.56 12.87
C THR A 86 -10.50 2.51 11.71
N LEU A 87 -11.52 3.38 11.82
CA LEU A 87 -11.84 4.32 10.73
C LEU A 87 -10.71 5.33 10.48
N PRO A 88 -10.12 5.99 11.50
CA PRO A 88 -9.03 6.93 11.28
C PRO A 88 -7.84 6.29 10.53
N LEU A 89 -7.49 5.06 10.87
CA LEU A 89 -6.40 4.34 10.19
C LEU A 89 -6.75 4.04 8.73
N LEU A 90 -7.94 3.47 8.48
CA LEU A 90 -8.35 3.13 7.11
C LEU A 90 -8.46 4.38 6.22
N HIS A 91 -9.01 5.48 6.75
CA HIS A 91 -9.09 6.75 6.02
C HIS A 91 -7.70 7.34 5.76
N GLN A 92 -6.78 7.30 6.73
CA GLN A 92 -5.42 7.80 6.51
C GLN A 92 -4.68 6.99 5.44
N VAL A 93 -4.83 5.65 5.45
CA VAL A 93 -4.28 4.77 4.41
C VAL A 93 -4.89 5.09 3.03
N LEU A 94 -6.20 5.31 2.97
CA LEU A 94 -6.92 5.67 1.74
C LEU A 94 -6.52 7.04 1.19
N GLU A 95 -6.33 8.05 2.05
CA GLU A 95 -5.88 9.39 1.63
C GLU A 95 -4.51 9.32 0.96
N HIS A 96 -3.58 8.58 1.58
CA HIS A 96 -2.25 8.41 1.01
C HIS A 96 -2.28 7.60 -0.29
N TYR A 97 -3.14 6.58 -0.36
CA TYR A 97 -3.38 5.84 -1.59
C TYR A 97 -3.95 6.73 -2.71
N ALA A 98 -4.93 7.59 -2.41
CA ALA A 98 -5.56 8.47 -3.38
C ALA A 98 -4.60 9.55 -3.89
N GLU A 99 -3.76 10.13 -3.03
CA GLU A 99 -2.66 11.00 -3.43
C GLU A 99 -1.69 10.28 -4.38
N ARG A 100 -1.56 8.96 -4.21
CA ARG A 100 -0.60 8.12 -4.92
C ARG A 100 -1.09 7.51 -6.23
N THR A 101 -2.40 7.58 -6.46
CA THR A 101 -3.10 6.83 -7.51
C THR A 101 -4.06 7.75 -8.24
N PRO A 102 -3.57 8.71 -9.05
CA PRO A 102 -4.43 9.66 -9.75
C PRO A 102 -5.51 8.99 -10.61
N GLY A 103 -5.26 7.77 -11.13
CA GLY A 103 -6.25 6.98 -11.85
C GLY A 103 -7.53 6.71 -11.05
N LEU A 104 -7.45 6.66 -9.71
CA LEU A 104 -8.61 6.51 -8.83
C LEU A 104 -9.63 7.63 -9.02
N ARG A 105 -9.16 8.88 -9.11
CA ARG A 105 -10.06 10.01 -9.28
C ARG A 105 -10.72 9.97 -10.66
N THR A 106 -9.96 9.67 -11.72
CA THR A 106 -10.51 9.49 -13.07
C THR A 106 -11.60 8.44 -13.10
N VAL A 107 -11.39 7.29 -12.44
CA VAL A 107 -12.40 6.23 -12.32
C VAL A 107 -13.65 6.73 -11.61
N VAL A 108 -13.51 7.30 -10.41
CA VAL A 108 -14.67 7.68 -9.60
C VAL A 108 -15.46 8.81 -10.26
N GLU A 109 -14.76 9.86 -10.70
CA GLU A 109 -15.38 11.08 -11.20
C GLU A 109 -15.80 10.99 -12.67
N GLY A 110 -15.02 10.28 -13.48
CA GLY A 110 -15.24 10.15 -14.93
C GLY A 110 -16.12 8.98 -15.32
N VAL A 111 -16.18 7.92 -14.50
CA VAL A 111 -16.96 6.71 -14.83
C VAL A 111 -18.04 6.43 -13.80
N MET A 112 -17.67 6.28 -12.52
CA MET A 112 -18.60 5.79 -11.49
C MET A 112 -19.73 6.78 -11.21
N ARG A 113 -19.39 8.06 -11.03
CA ARG A 113 -20.35 9.13 -10.72
C ARG A 113 -21.36 9.39 -11.85
N PRO A 114 -20.94 9.71 -13.09
CA PRO A 114 -21.88 10.09 -14.16
C PRO A 114 -22.73 8.92 -14.65
N ARG A 115 -22.18 7.70 -14.71
CA ARG A 115 -22.83 6.57 -15.37
C ARG A 115 -23.60 5.65 -14.43
N TYR A 116 -23.12 5.52 -13.19
CA TYR A 116 -23.65 4.58 -12.20
C TYR A 116 -24.19 5.28 -10.95
N GLY A 117 -24.20 6.63 -10.95
CA GLY A 117 -24.78 7.43 -9.89
C GLY A 117 -24.02 7.37 -8.57
N ALA A 118 -22.76 6.93 -8.57
CA ALA A 118 -21.93 6.88 -7.37
C ALA A 118 -21.86 8.28 -6.73
N GLY A 119 -22.26 8.41 -5.46
CA GLY A 119 -22.28 9.69 -4.74
C GLY A 119 -23.59 10.49 -4.78
N THR A 120 -24.65 9.98 -5.41
CA THR A 120 -26.01 10.58 -5.31
C THR A 120 -26.67 10.27 -3.95
N GLU A 121 -27.77 10.94 -3.59
CA GLU A 121 -28.48 10.72 -2.32
C GLU A 121 -28.98 9.26 -2.17
N ALA A 122 -29.27 8.58 -3.30
CA ALA A 122 -29.60 7.16 -3.37
C ALA A 122 -28.37 6.21 -3.33
N ALA A 123 -27.16 6.76 -3.34
CA ALA A 123 -25.89 6.09 -3.64
C ALA A 123 -24.72 6.68 -2.85
N ARG A 124 -24.96 7.08 -1.59
CA ARG A 124 -24.00 7.92 -0.83
C ARG A 124 -22.60 7.31 -0.69
N GLU A 125 -22.41 6.01 -0.92
CA GLU A 125 -21.13 5.33 -0.68
C GLU A 125 -20.82 4.32 -1.79
N LEU A 126 -19.70 4.53 -2.47
CA LEU A 126 -19.05 3.54 -3.30
C LEU A 126 -18.21 2.67 -2.36
N GLY A 127 -18.74 1.51 -1.98
CA GLY A 127 -18.11 0.65 -0.99
C GLY A 127 -16.78 0.05 -1.46
N HIS A 128 -15.90 -0.23 -0.50
CA HIS A 128 -14.68 -1.01 -0.72
C HIS A 128 -14.97 -2.49 -0.49
N ASP A 129 -14.65 -3.32 -1.48
CA ASP A 129 -14.69 -4.77 -1.32
C ASP A 129 -13.54 -5.25 -0.43
N HIS A 130 -12.32 -4.83 -0.79
CA HIS A 130 -11.12 -5.16 -0.05
C HIS A 130 -9.99 -4.16 -0.27
N PHE A 131 -9.03 -4.20 0.64
CA PHE A 131 -7.71 -3.58 0.57
C PHE A 131 -6.66 -4.67 0.41
N ALA A 132 -5.63 -4.44 -0.40
CA ALA A 132 -4.54 -5.39 -0.54
C ALA A 132 -3.19 -4.79 -0.18
N PHE A 133 -2.39 -5.56 0.55
CA PHE A 133 -1.04 -5.20 0.95
C PHE A 133 -0.05 -6.27 0.52
N ARG A 134 1.18 -5.82 0.25
CA ARG A 134 2.33 -6.64 -0.13
C ARG A 134 3.43 -6.47 0.90
N THR A 135 4.04 -7.56 1.34
CA THR A 135 5.13 -7.55 2.33
C THR A 135 6.30 -8.43 1.90
N PHE A 136 7.43 -8.32 2.62
CA PHE A 136 8.51 -9.29 2.55
C PHE A 136 8.27 -10.41 3.56
N GLY A 137 8.37 -11.67 3.14
CA GLY A 137 8.34 -12.84 4.03
C GLY A 137 9.63 -12.94 4.85
N VAL A 138 9.83 -12.00 5.77
CA VAL A 138 10.91 -12.00 6.75
C VAL A 138 10.34 -11.87 8.16
N PRO A 139 11.01 -12.41 9.20
CA PRO A 139 10.50 -12.37 10.57
C PRO A 139 10.14 -10.95 11.01
N GLY A 140 8.91 -10.78 11.50
CA GLY A 140 8.41 -9.51 12.03
C GLY A 140 7.94 -8.49 11.01
N LEU A 141 8.14 -8.71 9.70
CA LEU A 141 7.71 -7.78 8.64
C LEU A 141 6.79 -8.40 7.57
N GLY A 142 6.54 -9.71 7.64
CA GLY A 142 5.61 -10.42 6.76
C GLY A 142 4.14 -10.16 7.09
N ILE A 143 3.28 -11.10 6.70
CA ILE A 143 1.83 -11.13 7.01
C ILE A 143 1.58 -10.85 8.50
N SER A 144 2.37 -11.47 9.39
CA SER A 144 2.19 -11.33 10.84
C SER A 144 2.35 -9.88 11.34
N SER A 145 3.08 -9.02 10.64
CA SER A 145 3.24 -7.62 11.05
C SER A 145 1.95 -6.83 10.83
N LEU A 146 1.22 -7.10 9.75
CA LEU A 146 -0.09 -6.51 9.50
C LEU A 146 -1.18 -7.15 10.35
N GLU A 147 -1.10 -8.45 10.63
CA GLU A 147 -2.01 -9.13 11.55
C GLU A 147 -2.01 -8.50 12.95
N ARG A 148 -0.83 -8.18 13.50
CA ARG A 148 -0.67 -7.46 14.78
C ARG A 148 -1.36 -6.10 14.81
N ILE A 149 -1.51 -5.45 13.66
CA ILE A 149 -2.20 -4.17 13.51
C ILE A 149 -3.70 -4.38 13.31
N LEU A 150 -4.10 -5.33 12.47
CA LEU A 150 -5.49 -5.55 12.07
C LEU A 150 -6.34 -6.15 13.20
N VAL A 151 -5.80 -7.10 13.98
CA VAL A 151 -6.56 -7.77 15.04
C VAL A 151 -7.08 -6.79 16.10
N PRO A 152 -6.25 -5.87 16.66
CA PRO A 152 -6.74 -4.82 17.56
C PRO A 152 -7.77 -3.86 16.95
N LEU A 153 -7.85 -3.79 15.62
CA LEU A 153 -8.83 -2.99 14.87
C LEU A 153 -10.12 -3.76 14.55
N GLY A 154 -10.31 -4.95 15.15
CA GLY A 154 -11.54 -5.72 14.99
C GLY A 154 -11.58 -6.54 13.70
N TYR A 155 -10.43 -6.96 13.20
CA TYR A 155 -10.33 -7.92 12.11
C TYR A 155 -9.93 -9.30 12.63
N GLN A 156 -10.31 -10.35 11.90
CA GLN A 156 -9.86 -11.71 12.13
C GLN A 156 -9.34 -12.32 10.84
N ARG A 157 -8.31 -13.16 10.96
CA ARG A 157 -7.80 -13.98 9.88
C ARG A 157 -8.83 -15.04 9.50
N MET A 158 -8.94 -15.34 8.21
CA MET A 158 -9.99 -16.25 7.70
C MET A 158 -9.48 -17.56 7.11
N ASP A 159 -8.23 -17.62 6.67
CA ASP A 159 -7.60 -18.87 6.24
C ASP A 159 -6.88 -19.54 7.42
N ASP A 160 -6.63 -20.83 7.26
CA ASP A 160 -5.78 -21.58 8.18
C ASP A 160 -4.33 -21.09 8.01
N PRO A 161 -3.63 -20.67 9.08
CA PRO A 161 -2.21 -20.34 9.02
C PRO A 161 -1.34 -21.44 8.39
N GLU A 162 -1.74 -22.71 8.52
CA GLU A 162 -1.05 -23.87 7.97
C GLU A 162 -1.43 -24.14 6.49
N ALA A 163 -2.48 -23.49 5.97
CA ALA A 163 -2.92 -23.61 4.58
C ALA A 163 -3.22 -22.23 3.93
N PRO A 164 -2.20 -21.36 3.80
CA PRO A 164 -2.37 -20.06 3.15
C PRO A 164 -2.68 -20.22 1.66
N LEU A 165 -3.18 -19.16 1.05
CA LEU A 165 -3.25 -19.07 -0.40
C LEU A 165 -1.82 -19.08 -0.96
N THR A 166 -1.51 -19.95 -1.91
CA THR A 166 -0.16 -20.08 -2.45
C THR A 166 -0.13 -19.73 -3.93
N PHE A 167 0.93 -19.04 -4.35
CA PHE A 167 1.20 -18.67 -5.74
C PHE A 167 2.61 -19.16 -6.11
N PRO A 168 2.78 -20.47 -6.40
CA PRO A 168 4.11 -21.06 -6.53
C PRO A 168 4.97 -20.43 -7.61
N GLY A 169 4.37 -20.02 -8.74
CA GLY A 169 5.05 -19.36 -9.86
C GLY A 169 5.59 -17.97 -9.50
N LYS A 170 4.85 -17.23 -8.66
CA LYS A 170 5.25 -15.90 -8.17
C LYS A 170 6.06 -15.95 -6.86
N LYS A 171 6.25 -17.14 -6.30
CA LYS A 171 6.89 -17.37 -4.99
C LYS A 171 6.17 -16.63 -3.85
N LEU A 172 4.85 -16.48 -3.93
CA LEU A 172 4.05 -15.77 -2.91
C LEU A 172 3.24 -16.74 -2.05
N VAL A 173 2.98 -16.32 -0.82
CA VAL A 173 1.86 -16.81 -0.02
C VAL A 173 0.99 -15.62 0.38
N ALA A 174 -0.27 -15.86 0.68
CA ALA A 174 -1.19 -14.82 1.10
C ALA A 174 -2.24 -15.34 2.07
N THR A 175 -2.81 -14.41 2.82
CA THR A 175 -3.97 -14.58 3.69
C THR A 175 -4.93 -13.43 3.49
N TRP A 176 -6.10 -13.52 4.11
CA TRP A 176 -7.02 -12.41 4.19
C TRP A 176 -7.73 -12.33 5.54
N PHE A 177 -8.14 -11.12 5.86
CA PHE A 177 -8.81 -10.75 7.08
C PHE A 177 -10.18 -10.16 6.79
N THR A 178 -11.14 -10.43 7.68
CA THR A 178 -12.49 -9.83 7.63
C THR A 178 -12.79 -9.14 8.95
N PRO A 179 -13.64 -8.10 8.97
CA PRO A 179 -14.19 -7.57 10.20
C PRO A 179 -14.88 -8.66 11.03
N THR A 180 -14.61 -8.68 12.34
CA THR A 180 -15.18 -9.66 13.28
C THR A 180 -16.68 -9.47 13.42
N ASP A 181 -17.15 -8.24 13.56
CA ASP A 181 -18.58 -7.89 13.61
C ASP A 181 -19.21 -8.00 12.21
N PRO A 182 -20.15 -8.94 11.98
CA PRO A 182 -20.81 -9.10 10.69
C PRO A 182 -21.57 -7.85 10.22
N ARG A 183 -22.05 -7.01 11.15
CA ARG A 183 -22.86 -5.83 10.85
C ARG A 183 -22.08 -4.76 10.09
N VAL A 184 -20.76 -4.75 10.21
CA VAL A 184 -19.89 -3.78 9.52
C VAL A 184 -19.25 -4.35 8.26
N ARG A 185 -19.43 -5.64 7.92
CA ARG A 185 -18.83 -6.26 6.71
C ARG A 185 -19.37 -5.68 5.39
N ALA A 186 -20.55 -5.06 5.43
CA ALA A 186 -21.11 -4.35 4.29
C ALA A 186 -20.43 -2.99 4.02
N VAL A 187 -19.60 -2.49 4.95
CA VAL A 187 -18.97 -1.15 4.87
C VAL A 187 -17.46 -1.24 4.97
N LEU A 188 -16.95 -1.97 5.97
CA LEU A 188 -15.51 -2.18 6.13
C LEU A 188 -14.99 -3.15 5.06
N PRO A 189 -13.84 -2.84 4.44
CA PRO A 189 -13.24 -3.72 3.44
C PRO A 189 -12.72 -5.00 4.09
N ARG A 190 -12.62 -6.08 3.32
CA ARG A 190 -11.69 -7.17 3.66
C ARG A 190 -10.25 -6.68 3.52
N VAL A 191 -9.30 -7.37 4.13
CA VAL A 191 -7.87 -7.05 3.93
C VAL A 191 -7.13 -8.28 3.44
N PHE A 192 -6.64 -8.23 2.20
CA PHE A 192 -5.77 -9.25 1.61
C PHE A 192 -4.32 -8.89 1.89
N VAL A 193 -3.53 -9.83 2.42
CA VAL A 193 -2.10 -9.61 2.70
C VAL A 193 -1.30 -10.73 2.07
N SER A 194 -0.37 -10.36 1.21
CA SER A 194 0.58 -11.28 0.58
C SER A 194 2.00 -11.01 1.04
N GLU A 195 2.84 -12.04 0.98
CA GLU A 195 4.28 -11.94 1.21
C GLU A 195 5.07 -12.76 0.19
N ILE A 196 6.24 -12.24 -0.21
CA ILE A 196 7.20 -12.98 -1.04
C ILE A 196 8.04 -13.89 -0.15
N GLN A 197 8.13 -15.16 -0.55
CA GLN A 197 8.99 -16.18 0.06
C GLN A 197 10.46 -15.87 -0.27
N VAL A 198 11.12 -15.08 0.59
CA VAL A 198 12.46 -14.53 0.35
C VAL A 198 13.49 -15.62 0.13
N GLU A 199 13.40 -16.72 0.89
CA GLU A 199 14.24 -17.91 0.79
C GLU A 199 14.16 -18.64 -0.57
N ARG A 200 13.12 -18.37 -1.37
CA ARG A 200 12.97 -18.91 -2.73
C ARG A 200 13.56 -18.00 -3.80
N LEU A 201 14.11 -16.84 -3.43
CA LEU A 201 14.80 -15.91 -4.33
C LEU A 201 16.29 -16.24 -4.45
N SER A 202 16.97 -15.65 -5.44
CA SER A 202 18.43 -15.75 -5.56
C SER A 202 19.15 -15.16 -4.32
N ASP A 203 20.36 -15.64 -4.03
CA ASP A 203 21.16 -15.12 -2.91
C ASP A 203 21.40 -13.60 -3.00
N ALA A 204 21.55 -13.08 -4.22
CA ALA A 204 21.70 -11.65 -4.46
C ALA A 204 20.43 -10.87 -4.07
N ALA A 205 19.25 -11.35 -4.46
CA ALA A 205 17.98 -10.74 -4.08
C ALA A 205 17.72 -10.86 -2.56
N GLN A 206 18.01 -12.02 -1.98
CA GLN A 206 17.95 -12.22 -0.52
C GLN A 206 18.87 -11.24 0.22
N GLY A 207 20.07 -11.00 -0.28
CA GLY A 207 21.02 -10.04 0.29
C GLY A 207 20.49 -8.61 0.31
N VAL A 208 19.86 -8.16 -0.79
CA VAL A 208 19.21 -6.84 -0.86
C VAL A 208 18.08 -6.72 0.16
N ILE A 209 17.17 -7.70 0.19
CA ILE A 209 15.99 -7.67 1.07
C ILE A 209 16.44 -7.72 2.54
N ARG A 210 17.29 -8.69 2.91
CA ARG A 210 17.79 -8.82 4.28
C ARG A 210 18.60 -7.59 4.72
N GLY A 211 19.34 -6.95 3.82
CA GLY A 211 20.04 -5.70 4.10
C GLY A 211 19.07 -4.56 4.45
N ALA A 212 17.97 -4.42 3.69
CA ALA A 212 16.95 -3.41 3.94
C ALA A 212 16.17 -3.67 5.24
N THR A 213 15.94 -4.95 5.58
CA THR A 213 15.11 -5.35 6.73
C THR A 213 15.88 -5.71 7.99
N ALA A 214 17.23 -5.65 7.97
CA ALA A 214 18.08 -6.08 9.09
C ALA A 214 17.76 -5.35 10.40
N TRP A 215 17.33 -4.09 10.32
CA TRP A 215 16.95 -3.30 11.48
C TRP A 215 15.82 -3.96 12.27
N ALA A 216 14.85 -4.60 11.62
CA ALA A 216 13.68 -5.16 12.29
C ALA A 216 14.07 -6.34 13.19
N ALA A 217 14.94 -7.23 12.70
CA ALA A 217 15.49 -8.32 13.50
C ALA A 217 16.33 -7.79 14.67
N ALA A 218 17.16 -6.78 14.43
CA ALA A 218 17.98 -6.16 15.47
C ALA A 218 17.13 -5.46 16.54
N THR A 219 16.06 -4.78 16.15
CA THR A 219 15.11 -4.15 17.07
C THR A 219 14.31 -5.19 17.86
N ALA A 220 13.81 -6.24 17.20
CA ALA A 220 13.01 -7.28 17.84
C ALA A 220 13.76 -8.07 18.92
N ALA A 221 15.10 -8.14 18.84
CA ALA A 221 15.93 -8.82 19.84
C ALA A 221 15.99 -8.11 21.20
N ALA A 222 15.60 -6.84 21.29
CA ALA A 222 15.53 -6.09 22.54
C ALA A 222 14.19 -6.32 23.28
N ALA A 223 14.18 -6.09 24.59
CA ALA A 223 12.93 -6.13 25.37
C ALA A 223 11.94 -5.08 24.84
N GLY A 224 10.72 -5.50 24.51
CA GLY A 224 9.71 -4.65 23.86
C GLY A 224 9.96 -4.40 22.36
N GLY A 225 10.94 -5.07 21.75
CA GLY A 225 11.34 -4.88 20.36
C GLY A 225 10.26 -5.17 19.34
N GLU A 226 9.41 -6.16 19.58
CA GLU A 226 8.29 -6.52 18.70
C GLU A 226 7.24 -5.41 18.58
N GLU A 227 6.97 -4.71 19.69
CA GLU A 227 6.08 -3.55 19.70
C GLU A 227 6.70 -2.37 18.97
N ALA A 228 8.02 -2.15 19.13
CA ALA A 228 8.74 -1.12 18.38
C ALA A 228 8.72 -1.40 16.86
N VAL A 229 8.88 -2.65 16.42
CA VAL A 229 8.71 -3.03 15.01
C VAL A 229 7.28 -2.76 14.55
N THR A 230 6.28 -3.11 15.35
CA THR A 230 4.86 -2.86 15.03
C THR A 230 4.57 -1.36 14.87
N VAL A 231 5.12 -0.50 15.73
CA VAL A 231 5.01 0.96 15.61
C VAL A 231 5.65 1.48 14.32
N GLN A 232 6.77 0.92 13.88
CA GLN A 232 7.39 1.30 12.61
C GLN A 232 6.55 0.88 11.40
N VAL A 233 5.96 -0.32 11.43
CA VAL A 233 5.03 -0.79 10.38
C VAL A 233 3.77 0.08 10.35
N LEU A 234 3.21 0.43 11.51
CA LEU A 234 2.07 1.33 11.62
C LEU A 234 2.40 2.73 11.08
N THR A 235 3.58 3.25 11.42
CA THR A 235 4.07 4.53 10.88
C THR A 235 4.16 4.46 9.37
N ALA A 236 4.75 3.40 8.83
CA ALA A 236 4.85 3.17 7.38
C ALA A 236 3.48 3.12 6.70
N LEU A 237 2.45 2.52 7.31
CA LEU A 237 1.07 2.54 6.79
C LEU A 237 0.49 3.96 6.74
N LEU A 238 0.65 4.72 7.82
CA LEU A 238 0.04 6.04 7.98
C LEU A 238 0.72 7.13 7.14
N THR A 239 2.03 7.00 6.88
CA THR A 239 2.81 7.93 6.06
C THR A 239 3.01 7.45 4.62
N GLY A 240 2.66 6.18 4.34
CA GLY A 240 3.04 5.40 3.15
C GLY A 240 4.45 5.65 2.66
N THR A 241 5.38 5.62 3.62
CA THR A 241 6.81 5.51 3.39
C THR A 241 7.27 4.14 3.85
N ALA A 242 8.20 3.51 3.13
CA ALA A 242 8.79 2.26 3.59
C ALA A 242 9.55 2.46 4.93
N PRO A 243 9.54 1.47 5.84
CA PRO A 243 10.22 1.58 7.13
C PRO A 243 11.73 1.27 7.04
N TRP A 244 12.29 1.22 5.83
CA TRP A 244 13.72 1.02 5.57
C TRP A 244 14.28 2.18 4.74
N PRO A 245 15.61 2.34 4.69
CA PRO A 245 16.24 3.32 3.83
C PRO A 245 15.80 3.14 2.37
N ARG A 246 15.62 4.27 1.69
CA ARG A 246 15.34 4.31 0.26
C ARG A 246 16.39 3.49 -0.52
N PRO A 247 15.97 2.62 -1.46
CA PRO A 247 16.90 1.79 -2.22
C PRO A 247 17.71 2.61 -3.24
N THR A 248 18.84 2.06 -3.69
CA THR A 248 19.51 2.50 -4.92
C THR A 248 18.79 1.95 -6.15
N LEU A 249 19.02 2.55 -7.33
CA LEU A 249 18.44 2.04 -8.57
C LEU A 249 18.92 0.61 -8.85
N GLU A 250 20.19 0.32 -8.60
CA GLU A 250 20.77 -1.01 -8.78
C GLU A 250 20.07 -2.08 -7.93
N GLN A 251 19.80 -1.80 -6.65
CA GLN A 251 19.06 -2.71 -5.78
C GLN A 251 17.64 -2.97 -6.30
N TYR A 252 16.97 -1.92 -6.74
CA TYR A 252 15.62 -2.02 -7.29
C TYR A 252 15.59 -2.82 -8.59
N GLU A 253 16.48 -2.54 -9.54
CA GLU A 253 16.58 -3.26 -10.81
C GLU A 253 17.01 -4.73 -10.62
N LEU A 254 17.85 -5.00 -9.61
CA LEU A 254 18.21 -6.36 -9.24
C LEU A 254 16.99 -7.16 -8.82
N LEU A 255 16.16 -6.62 -7.93
CA LEU A 255 14.91 -7.27 -7.55
C LEU A 255 13.94 -7.33 -8.73
N LEU A 256 13.82 -6.27 -9.53
CA LEU A 256 12.87 -6.18 -10.62
C LEU A 256 13.08 -7.28 -11.68
N ARG A 257 14.34 -7.61 -11.98
CA ARG A 257 14.68 -8.71 -12.91
C ARG A 257 14.22 -10.07 -12.46
N GLU A 258 14.09 -10.29 -11.15
CA GLU A 258 13.68 -11.59 -10.59
C GLU A 258 12.21 -11.61 -10.15
N SER A 259 11.73 -10.52 -9.55
CA SER A 259 10.40 -10.39 -8.98
C SER A 259 9.97 -8.92 -8.93
N GLU A 260 9.04 -8.56 -9.81
CA GLU A 260 8.39 -7.25 -9.78
C GLU A 260 7.68 -6.99 -8.44
N TYR A 261 7.13 -8.03 -7.83
CA TYR A 261 6.56 -7.98 -6.49
C TYR A 261 7.61 -7.50 -5.47
N ALA A 262 8.81 -8.12 -5.46
CA ALA A 262 9.85 -7.76 -4.49
C ALA A 262 10.38 -6.34 -4.73
N ALA A 263 10.54 -5.94 -5.99
CA ALA A 263 10.93 -4.57 -6.35
C ALA A 263 9.86 -3.54 -5.92
N TRP A 264 8.58 -3.86 -6.11
CA TRP A 264 7.46 -3.02 -5.68
C TRP A 264 7.45 -2.85 -4.17
N VAL A 265 7.58 -3.94 -3.40
CA VAL A 265 7.65 -3.87 -1.93
C VAL A 265 8.85 -3.03 -1.51
N LEU A 266 10.04 -3.24 -2.09
CA LEU A 266 11.24 -2.46 -1.75
C LEU A 266 11.03 -0.95 -1.88
N ALA A 267 10.31 -0.52 -2.92
CA ALA A 267 10.05 0.90 -3.18
C ALA A 267 8.86 1.48 -2.39
N HIS A 268 7.84 0.68 -2.10
CA HIS A 268 6.56 1.15 -1.55
C HIS A 268 6.29 0.75 -0.10
N GLY A 269 7.05 -0.20 0.45
CA GLY A 269 6.83 -0.74 1.79
C GLY A 269 5.40 -1.25 1.97
N TYR A 270 4.75 -0.80 3.05
CA TYR A 270 3.38 -1.17 3.42
C TYR A 270 2.29 -0.28 2.79
N SER A 271 2.61 0.49 1.75
CA SER A 271 1.59 1.28 1.05
C SER A 271 0.47 0.36 0.55
N LEU A 272 -0.78 0.85 0.55
CA LEU A 272 -1.91 0.14 -0.04
C LEU A 272 -1.62 -0.15 -1.52
N ASN A 273 -1.60 -1.43 -1.91
CA ASN A 273 -1.30 -1.83 -3.28
C ASN A 273 -2.46 -1.55 -4.22
N HIS A 274 -3.68 -1.79 -3.75
CA HIS A 274 -4.91 -1.38 -4.42
C HIS A 274 -6.05 -1.37 -3.42
N THR A 275 -7.08 -0.60 -3.78
CA THR A 275 -8.43 -0.82 -3.27
C THR A 275 -9.27 -1.45 -4.36
N ALA A 276 -10.12 -2.39 -3.96
CA ALA A 276 -11.15 -2.96 -4.81
C ALA A 276 -12.49 -2.29 -4.53
N LEU A 277 -13.13 -1.78 -5.58
CA LEU A 277 -14.45 -1.16 -5.50
C LEU A 277 -15.54 -2.23 -5.64
N ALA A 278 -16.47 -2.27 -4.68
CA ALA A 278 -17.54 -3.25 -4.61
C ALA A 278 -18.69 -2.87 -5.55
N LEU A 279 -18.65 -3.37 -6.78
CA LEU A 279 -19.64 -3.06 -7.82
C LEU A 279 -21.05 -3.56 -7.46
N HIS A 280 -21.15 -4.65 -6.70
CA HIS A 280 -22.44 -5.15 -6.20
C HIS A 280 -23.09 -4.21 -5.18
N ARG A 281 -22.36 -3.21 -4.66
CA ARG A 281 -22.87 -2.19 -3.74
C ARG A 281 -23.27 -0.87 -4.43
N LEU A 282 -23.11 -0.78 -5.75
CA LEU A 282 -23.69 0.31 -6.53
C LEU A 282 -25.22 0.36 -6.37
N PRO A 283 -25.89 1.50 -6.67
CA PRO A 283 -27.32 1.68 -6.44
C PRO A 283 -28.18 0.51 -6.90
N ARG A 284 -29.29 0.29 -6.18
CA ARG A 284 -30.24 -0.81 -6.48
C ARG A 284 -30.72 -0.72 -7.93
N GLY A 285 -30.69 -1.86 -8.62
CA GLY A 285 -30.98 -1.96 -10.07
C GLY A 285 -29.77 -1.74 -10.97
N VAL A 286 -28.71 -1.08 -10.49
CA VAL A 286 -27.44 -0.87 -11.21
C VAL A 286 -26.44 -1.98 -10.84
N GLY A 287 -26.02 -2.07 -9.58
CA GLY A 287 -24.93 -2.96 -9.18
C GLY A 287 -25.22 -4.45 -9.40
N HIS A 288 -26.39 -4.92 -8.99
CA HIS A 288 -26.79 -6.32 -9.15
C HIS A 288 -26.88 -6.76 -10.63
N ASN A 289 -27.40 -5.88 -11.49
CA ASN A 289 -27.59 -6.16 -12.91
C ASN A 289 -26.40 -5.74 -13.77
N LEU A 290 -25.34 -5.20 -13.16
CA LEU A 290 -24.17 -4.71 -13.88
C LEU A 290 -23.51 -5.84 -14.64
N ASP A 291 -23.43 -5.73 -15.96
CA ASP A 291 -22.59 -6.60 -16.75
C ASP A 291 -21.13 -6.15 -16.65
N MET A 292 -20.23 -7.08 -16.29
CA MET A 292 -18.81 -6.77 -16.07
C MET A 292 -18.09 -6.41 -17.37
N ASN A 293 -18.46 -7.00 -18.51
CA ASN A 293 -17.85 -6.67 -19.80
C ASN A 293 -18.28 -5.28 -20.25
N ASP A 294 -19.56 -4.93 -20.09
CA ASP A 294 -20.06 -3.58 -20.33
C ASP A 294 -19.33 -2.58 -19.43
N PHE A 295 -19.14 -2.89 -18.16
CA PHE A 295 -18.40 -2.06 -17.23
C PHE A 295 -16.96 -1.82 -17.69
N VAL A 296 -16.24 -2.86 -18.10
CA VAL A 296 -14.88 -2.77 -18.67
C VAL A 296 -14.87 -1.87 -19.91
N ARG A 297 -15.82 -2.04 -20.84
CA ARG A 297 -15.91 -1.18 -22.05
C ARG A 297 -16.08 0.30 -21.71
N HIS A 298 -16.81 0.62 -20.64
CA HIS A 298 -16.94 2.00 -20.17
C HIS A 298 -15.64 2.55 -19.58
N LEU A 299 -14.87 1.73 -18.86
CA LEU A 299 -13.54 2.12 -18.35
C LEU A 299 -12.57 2.41 -19.50
N GLU A 300 -12.52 1.52 -20.50
CA GLU A 300 -11.70 1.70 -21.70
C GLU A 300 -12.12 2.96 -22.49
N GLY A 301 -13.43 3.19 -22.64
CA GLY A 301 -13.98 4.39 -23.27
C GLY A 301 -13.64 5.69 -22.54
N ALA A 302 -13.33 5.62 -21.24
CA ALA A 302 -12.83 6.73 -20.44
C ALA A 302 -11.29 6.87 -20.46
N GLY A 303 -10.61 6.06 -21.28
CA GLY A 303 -9.16 6.10 -21.45
C GLY A 303 -8.36 5.32 -20.40
N MET A 304 -9.01 4.45 -19.60
CA MET A 304 -8.31 3.61 -18.64
C MET A 304 -7.68 2.40 -19.34
N ALA A 305 -6.39 2.19 -19.13
CA ALA A 305 -5.72 0.96 -19.54
C ALA A 305 -6.13 -0.19 -18.62
N MET A 306 -6.64 -1.28 -19.18
CA MET A 306 -7.14 -2.44 -18.43
C MET A 306 -6.09 -3.56 -18.37
N ASN A 307 -6.04 -4.30 -17.27
CA ASN A 307 -5.22 -5.50 -17.19
C ASN A 307 -5.88 -6.64 -17.99
N ALA A 308 -5.26 -7.01 -19.11
CA ALA A 308 -5.74 -8.05 -20.02
C ALA A 308 -5.23 -9.47 -19.70
N GLU A 309 -4.28 -9.64 -18.76
CA GLU A 309 -3.72 -10.95 -18.42
C GLU A 309 -4.83 -11.88 -17.91
N GLY A 310 -4.97 -13.08 -18.50
CA GLY A 310 -6.05 -14.00 -18.13
C GLY A 310 -7.46 -13.54 -18.53
N GLY A 311 -7.58 -12.55 -19.43
CA GLY A 311 -8.83 -11.93 -19.86
C GLY A 311 -9.17 -10.66 -19.08
N LEU A 312 -9.99 -9.76 -19.65
CA LEU A 312 -10.32 -8.48 -19.00
C LEU A 312 -11.17 -8.65 -17.73
N VAL A 313 -12.03 -9.67 -17.71
CA VAL A 313 -12.83 -10.06 -16.53
C VAL A 313 -12.38 -11.44 -16.08
N LYS A 314 -11.85 -11.53 -14.86
CA LYS A 314 -11.45 -12.78 -14.21
C LYS A 314 -12.64 -13.30 -13.43
N VAL A 315 -13.00 -14.56 -13.69
CA VAL A 315 -14.18 -15.21 -13.10
C VAL A 315 -13.71 -16.44 -12.34
N SER A 316 -14.10 -16.54 -11.07
CA SER A 316 -13.77 -17.71 -10.25
C SER A 316 -14.39 -18.99 -10.83
N PRO A 317 -13.84 -20.19 -10.53
CA PRO A 317 -14.38 -21.45 -11.03
C PRO A 317 -15.86 -21.71 -10.67
N ASP A 318 -16.33 -21.18 -9.54
CA ASP A 318 -17.74 -21.26 -9.14
C ASP A 318 -18.64 -20.24 -9.86
N GLY A 319 -18.05 -19.31 -10.63
CA GLY A 319 -18.76 -18.26 -11.35
C GLY A 319 -19.25 -17.10 -10.47
N LEU A 320 -18.94 -17.10 -9.16
CA LEU A 320 -19.57 -16.19 -8.20
C LEU A 320 -18.72 -14.99 -7.79
N LEU A 321 -17.45 -14.94 -8.19
CA LEU A 321 -16.54 -13.82 -7.97
C LEU A 321 -15.99 -13.34 -9.32
N LEU A 322 -16.35 -12.11 -9.69
CA LEU A 322 -15.92 -11.48 -10.92
C LEU A 322 -15.06 -10.26 -10.59
N GLN A 323 -13.91 -10.15 -11.25
CA GLN A 323 -12.90 -9.15 -10.95
C GLN A 323 -12.32 -8.57 -12.25
N CYS A 324 -12.08 -7.26 -12.27
CA CYS A 324 -11.25 -6.61 -13.29
C CYS A 324 -10.42 -5.49 -12.63
N SER A 325 -9.32 -5.09 -13.27
CA SER A 325 -8.44 -4.06 -12.74
C SER A 325 -7.89 -3.18 -13.85
N VAL A 326 -7.58 -1.93 -13.51
CA VAL A 326 -6.77 -1.07 -14.38
C VAL A 326 -5.29 -1.38 -14.20
N VAL A 327 -4.50 -1.09 -15.22
CA VAL A 327 -3.03 -1.09 -15.10
C VAL A 327 -2.60 -0.03 -14.09
N ALA A 328 -1.58 -0.33 -13.29
CA ALA A 328 -1.08 0.55 -12.26
C ALA A 328 -0.58 1.88 -12.82
N ASP A 329 -0.82 2.94 -12.05
CA ASP A 329 -0.24 4.25 -12.33
C ASP A 329 1.30 4.16 -12.30
N ARG A 330 1.97 4.97 -13.11
CA ARG A 330 3.43 5.13 -13.08
C ARG A 330 3.79 6.42 -12.39
N ARG A 331 4.82 6.37 -11.54
CA ARG A 331 5.19 7.49 -10.68
C ARG A 331 6.70 7.66 -10.66
N PRO A 332 7.20 8.90 -10.71
CA PRO A 332 8.61 9.15 -10.50
C PRO A 332 9.03 8.75 -9.09
N PHE A 333 10.15 8.04 -8.99
CA PHE A 333 10.80 7.66 -7.76
C PHE A 333 12.26 8.12 -7.78
N ASP A 334 12.63 8.92 -6.79
CA ASP A 334 14.00 9.33 -6.55
C ASP A 334 14.69 8.26 -5.71
N PHE A 335 15.76 7.65 -6.22
CA PHE A 335 16.56 6.63 -5.54
C PHE A 335 17.63 7.27 -4.66
N ALA A 336 18.15 6.52 -3.67
CA ALA A 336 19.16 7.02 -2.75
C ALA A 336 20.49 7.42 -3.42
N CYS A 337 20.76 6.88 -4.62
CA CYS A 337 21.91 7.23 -5.45
C CYS A 337 21.71 8.52 -6.28
N GLY A 338 20.64 9.28 -6.05
CA GLY A 338 20.33 10.53 -6.76
C GLY A 338 19.76 10.34 -8.17
N GLN A 339 19.52 9.09 -8.59
CA GLN A 339 18.89 8.79 -9.87
C GLN A 339 17.36 8.81 -9.73
N ARG A 340 16.65 9.06 -10.84
CA ARG A 340 15.18 9.08 -10.90
C ARG A 340 14.68 8.17 -12.02
N ARG A 341 13.65 7.36 -11.73
CA ARG A 341 12.92 6.54 -12.70
C ARG A 341 11.44 6.51 -12.38
N ASP A 342 10.63 6.28 -13.41
CA ASP A 342 9.20 5.99 -13.21
C ASP A 342 9.02 4.50 -12.88
N ILE A 343 8.41 4.22 -11.74
CA ILE A 343 8.11 2.87 -11.25
C ILE A 343 6.59 2.66 -11.18
N ALA A 344 6.15 1.40 -11.20
CA ALA A 344 4.75 1.05 -11.03
C ALA A 344 4.32 1.38 -9.60
N ALA A 345 3.20 2.07 -9.46
CA ALA A 345 2.59 2.42 -8.18
C ALA A 345 1.42 1.48 -7.89
N ALA A 346 0.32 2.02 -7.38
CA ALA A 346 -0.89 1.29 -7.06
C ALA A 346 -1.86 1.27 -8.25
N TYR A 347 -2.89 0.43 -8.18
CA TYR A 347 -3.96 0.37 -9.17
C TYR A 347 -5.33 0.28 -8.49
N VAL A 348 -6.40 0.41 -9.28
CA VAL A 348 -7.78 0.22 -8.81
C VAL A 348 -8.30 -1.12 -9.32
N GLU A 349 -8.90 -1.90 -8.44
CA GLU A 349 -9.64 -3.12 -8.78
C GLU A 349 -11.15 -2.87 -8.67
N PHE A 350 -11.94 -3.66 -9.39
CA PHE A 350 -13.38 -3.70 -9.30
C PHE A 350 -13.85 -5.13 -9.12
N VAL A 351 -14.73 -5.32 -8.14
CA VAL A 351 -15.18 -6.65 -7.72
C VAL A 351 -16.69 -6.69 -7.74
N LYS A 352 -17.24 -7.76 -8.31
CA LYS A 352 -18.66 -8.12 -8.19
C LYS A 352 -18.78 -9.50 -7.57
N ARG A 353 -19.39 -9.56 -6.38
CA ARG A 353 -19.74 -10.81 -5.70
C ARG A 353 -21.18 -11.19 -6.00
N LEU A 354 -21.40 -12.42 -6.47
CA LEU A 354 -22.74 -12.94 -6.76
C LEU A 354 -23.31 -13.70 -5.57
N ARG A 355 -24.64 -13.82 -5.58
CA ARG A 355 -25.40 -14.56 -4.55
C ARG A 355 -24.98 -16.01 -4.51
N LEU A 356 -24.91 -16.58 -3.31
CA LEU A 356 -24.69 -18.01 -3.15
C LEU A 356 -25.96 -18.79 -3.57
N PRO A 357 -25.82 -20.00 -4.15
CA PRO A 357 -26.97 -20.78 -4.63
C PRO A 357 -28.04 -21.05 -3.57
N ARG A 358 -27.62 -21.25 -2.30
CA ARG A 358 -28.54 -21.48 -1.17
C ARG A 358 -29.47 -20.29 -0.84
N PHE A 359 -29.21 -19.12 -1.42
CA PHE A 359 -30.00 -17.91 -1.26
C PHE A 359 -30.67 -17.48 -2.58
N ALA A 360 -30.86 -18.41 -3.52
CA ALA A 360 -31.47 -18.13 -4.83
C ALA A 360 -32.85 -17.46 -4.72
N GLU A 361 -33.68 -17.94 -3.79
CA GLU A 361 -35.06 -17.48 -3.56
C GLU A 361 -35.17 -16.10 -2.89
N LEU A 362 -34.06 -15.54 -2.38
CA LEU A 362 -34.11 -14.21 -1.78
C LEU A 362 -34.36 -13.15 -2.84
N ARG A 363 -35.27 -12.22 -2.53
CA ARG A 363 -35.49 -11.04 -3.36
C ARG A 363 -34.26 -10.14 -3.32
N ALA A 364 -34.04 -9.36 -4.38
CA ALA A 364 -32.86 -8.50 -4.48
C ALA A 364 -32.74 -7.51 -3.30
N GLU A 365 -33.87 -7.09 -2.74
CA GLU A 365 -33.95 -6.14 -1.62
C GLU A 365 -33.54 -6.76 -0.28
N GLU A 366 -33.55 -8.09 -0.19
CA GLU A 366 -33.22 -8.90 1.00
C GLU A 366 -31.78 -9.41 0.94
N LEU A 367 -31.09 -9.23 -0.18
CA LEU A 367 -29.68 -9.57 -0.31
C LEU A 367 -28.84 -8.68 0.60
N ARG A 368 -27.96 -9.34 1.36
CA ARG A 368 -26.98 -8.76 2.27
C ARG A 368 -25.62 -9.33 1.93
N GLU A 369 -24.55 -8.70 2.42
CA GLU A 369 -23.17 -9.13 2.14
C GLU A 369 -22.94 -10.61 2.50
N GLU A 370 -23.53 -11.11 3.59
CA GLU A 370 -23.47 -12.51 4.03
C GLU A 370 -24.13 -13.52 3.08
N HIS A 371 -24.97 -13.04 2.14
CA HIS A 371 -25.61 -13.87 1.12
C HIS A 371 -24.76 -14.01 -0.16
N LEU A 372 -23.63 -13.31 -0.25
CA LEU A 372 -22.76 -13.27 -1.42
C LEU A 372 -21.53 -14.18 -1.26
N ARG A 373 -20.85 -14.48 -2.37
CA ARG A 373 -19.59 -15.24 -2.37
C ARG A 373 -18.51 -14.52 -1.56
N GLU A 374 -18.13 -15.13 -0.45
CA GLU A 374 -17.12 -14.63 0.49
C GLU A 374 -15.70 -15.09 0.11
N GLY A 375 -14.65 -14.41 0.54
CA GLY A 375 -13.25 -14.82 0.32
C GLY A 375 -12.68 -14.49 -1.06
N PHE A 376 -11.54 -15.09 -1.41
CA PHE A 376 -10.76 -14.82 -2.63
C PHE A 376 -10.66 -16.06 -3.52
N GLU A 377 -10.11 -15.89 -4.73
CA GLU A 377 -9.74 -17.01 -5.61
C GLU A 377 -8.28 -16.85 -6.08
N VAL A 378 -7.46 -17.86 -5.86
CA VAL A 378 -6.05 -17.96 -6.28
C VAL A 378 -5.93 -17.76 -7.79
N GLY A 379 -6.76 -18.43 -8.60
CA GLY A 379 -6.70 -18.30 -10.06
C GLY A 379 -6.92 -16.87 -10.54
N ASN A 380 -7.88 -16.16 -9.95
CA ASN A 380 -8.11 -14.75 -10.25
C ASN A 380 -6.97 -13.87 -9.73
N ALA A 381 -6.56 -14.06 -8.47
CA ALA A 381 -5.55 -13.25 -7.81
C ALA A 381 -4.18 -13.34 -8.49
N ASP A 382 -3.79 -14.53 -8.99
CA ASP A 382 -2.54 -14.74 -9.71
C ASP A 382 -2.43 -13.81 -10.93
N ARG A 383 -3.54 -13.62 -11.65
CA ARG A 383 -3.60 -12.72 -12.83
C ARG A 383 -3.70 -11.25 -12.46
N ILE A 384 -4.33 -10.94 -11.33
CA ILE A 384 -4.47 -9.57 -10.83
C ILE A 384 -3.11 -9.00 -10.36
N PHE A 385 -2.19 -9.83 -9.87
CA PHE A 385 -0.84 -9.39 -9.52
C PHE A 385 -0.10 -8.69 -10.67
N GLU A 386 -0.39 -9.06 -11.93
CA GLU A 386 0.24 -8.45 -13.11
C GLU A 386 -0.22 -7.02 -13.39
N SER A 387 -1.19 -6.48 -12.63
CA SER A 387 -1.61 -5.08 -12.79
C SER A 387 -0.48 -4.10 -12.47
N THR A 388 0.56 -4.52 -11.74
CA THR A 388 1.77 -3.72 -11.47
C THR A 388 2.94 -4.03 -12.42
N THR A 389 2.74 -4.90 -13.41
CA THR A 389 3.79 -5.32 -14.33
C THR A 389 4.15 -4.22 -15.29
N LEU A 390 5.41 -3.79 -15.23
CA LEU A 390 5.91 -2.68 -16.06
C LEU A 390 6.06 -3.09 -17.53
N ALA A 391 6.00 -4.39 -17.81
CA ALA A 391 6.04 -4.99 -19.14
C ALA A 391 4.66 -5.09 -19.82
N ALA A 392 3.58 -4.58 -19.22
CA ALA A 392 2.27 -4.50 -19.87
C ALA A 392 2.24 -3.37 -20.91
N HIS A 393 2.74 -3.71 -22.10
CA HIS A 393 2.62 -3.06 -23.43
C HIS A 393 3.31 -1.72 -23.66
#